data_AF-A0A3L7LSF9-F1
#
_entry.id   AF-A0A3L7LSF9-F1
#
_cell.length_a   1.000
_cell.length_b   1.000
_cell.length_c   1.000
_cell.angle_alpha   90.00
_cell.angle_beta   90.00
_cell.angle_gamma   90.00
#
_symmetry.space_group_name_H-M   'P 1'
#
loop_
_entity.id
_entity.type
_entity.pdbx_description
1 polymer ?
#
loop_
_entity_poly.entity_id
_entity_poly.type
_entity_poly.pdbx_seq_one_letter_code
_entity_poly.pdbx_strand_id
1 'polypeptide(L)'
;MRIGHGFDVHKFGGEGPIIIGGVRIPYPQGLLAHSDGDVALHAATDALLGAAALGDIGKLFSDTDPAFKGADSRALLREAWRRIAAKGYRLGNLDITLIAQAPKMAPHIPQMRVNIAEDLGCHMDDVNVKTTTTEQLGFTGRGEGIACESVALLRRHCLRVGGATDQDLMTDDLDYHQLHWLQGKPTATGLMKDEVADFQVRETLGFEPDGEGEHVLVRLRKTCCNTPYVAEALAAFAGIPARAVSYAGLKDRHAVTEQWFCLHLPGKSDPNFALFQLAGCEILATARHLRKLRIGTLKGNAFTLTLREISDQAEVDARFNRLAREGVTNYFGHQRFGHQGNNLRLAQRWAEDNRRIKDRSKRSFALSAARSALFNSVVSQRLAQIGPARVLNGDALQLTGRGSWFVATTAELPALTDRLAARELSLTAPLPGGGGVG
;
A
#
# COMPACT_ATOMS: atom_id res chain seq x y z
N MET A 1 -18.17 -13.09 -5.33
CA MET A 1 -17.99 -12.53 -3.97
C MET A 1 -18.58 -13.51 -2.97
N ARG A 2 -17.99 -13.68 -1.78
CA ARG A 2 -18.52 -14.53 -0.70
C ARG A 2 -18.55 -13.73 0.59
N ILE A 3 -19.53 -14.01 1.43
CA ILE A 3 -19.70 -13.38 2.74
C ILE A 3 -19.72 -14.46 3.80
N GLY A 4 -19.15 -14.16 4.95
CA GLY A 4 -19.22 -15.00 6.13
C GLY A 4 -19.44 -14.15 7.36
N HIS A 5 -20.02 -14.79 8.36
CA HIS A 5 -20.34 -14.20 9.65
C HIS A 5 -19.74 -15.09 10.73
N GLY A 6 -19.15 -14.48 11.74
CA GLY A 6 -18.64 -15.17 12.91
C GLY A 6 -19.13 -14.48 14.18
N PHE A 7 -19.31 -15.28 15.21
CA PHE A 7 -19.77 -14.83 16.51
C PHE A 7 -19.04 -15.60 17.58
N ASP A 8 -18.51 -14.90 18.58
CA ASP A 8 -17.84 -15.53 19.71
C ASP A 8 -18.17 -14.83 21.03
N VAL A 9 -18.07 -15.58 22.13
CA VAL A 9 -18.39 -15.09 23.48
C VAL A 9 -17.48 -15.70 24.54
N HIS A 10 -16.97 -14.85 25.42
CA HIS A 10 -16.18 -15.28 26.58
C HIS A 10 -16.69 -14.67 27.89
N LYS A 11 -16.69 -15.48 28.95
CA LYS A 11 -17.03 -15.06 30.31
C LYS A 11 -15.82 -14.39 30.96
N PHE A 12 -16.06 -13.30 31.71
CA PHE A 12 -15.01 -12.73 32.55
C PHE A 12 -14.70 -13.65 33.74
N GLY A 13 -13.41 -13.78 34.06
CA GLY A 13 -12.96 -14.59 35.18
C GLY A 13 -11.44 -14.59 35.31
N GLY A 14 -10.93 -15.03 36.46
CA GLY A 14 -9.49 -15.03 36.76
C GLY A 14 -8.90 -13.62 36.82
N GLU A 15 -7.57 -13.57 36.86
CA GLU A 15 -6.80 -12.32 36.84
C GLU A 15 -6.54 -11.88 35.39
N GLY A 16 -6.67 -10.58 35.12
CA GLY A 16 -6.34 -10.00 33.82
C GLY A 16 -4.84 -10.01 33.50
N PRO A 17 -4.42 -9.45 32.35
CA PRO A 17 -5.19 -8.63 31.41
C PRO A 17 -6.08 -9.46 30.47
N ILE A 18 -6.95 -8.79 29.71
CA ILE A 18 -7.63 -9.41 28.56
C ILE A 18 -6.82 -9.22 27.28
N ILE A 19 -6.96 -10.13 26.32
CA ILE A 19 -6.36 -10.03 24.99
C ILE A 19 -7.50 -9.91 23.98
N ILE A 20 -7.48 -8.86 23.16
CA ILE A 20 -8.50 -8.59 22.14
C ILE A 20 -7.82 -8.04 20.88
N GLY A 21 -8.06 -8.63 19.72
CA GLY A 21 -7.40 -8.27 18.46
C GLY A 21 -5.87 -8.32 18.54
N GLY A 22 -5.32 -9.23 19.35
CA GLY A 22 -3.89 -9.37 19.63
C GLY A 22 -3.32 -8.26 20.53
N VAL A 23 -4.16 -7.46 21.19
CA VAL A 23 -3.74 -6.37 22.09
C VAL A 23 -4.02 -6.75 23.54
N ARG A 24 -3.01 -6.67 24.41
CA ARG A 24 -3.18 -6.78 25.86
C ARG A 24 -3.81 -5.51 26.41
N ILE A 25 -5.02 -5.63 26.97
CA ILE A 25 -5.78 -4.52 27.54
C ILE A 25 -5.80 -4.67 29.07
N PRO A 26 -5.29 -3.67 29.82
CA PRO A 26 -5.36 -3.68 31.27
C PRO A 26 -6.82 -3.72 31.75
N TYR A 27 -7.19 -4.79 32.43
CA TYR A 27 -8.49 -4.96 33.07
C TYR A 27 -8.32 -5.90 34.28
N PRO A 28 -9.09 -5.74 35.38
CA PRO A 28 -8.90 -6.55 36.58
C PRO A 28 -9.13 -8.04 36.36
N GLN A 29 -10.05 -8.39 35.45
CA GLN A 29 -10.40 -9.78 35.13
C GLN A 29 -9.83 -10.19 33.78
N GLY A 30 -9.55 -11.48 33.63
CA GLY A 30 -9.23 -12.13 32.36
C GLY A 30 -10.49 -12.63 31.64
N LEU A 31 -10.28 -13.41 30.58
CA LEU A 31 -11.33 -14.14 29.87
C LEU A 31 -11.13 -15.63 30.05
N LEU A 32 -12.22 -16.35 30.36
CA LEU A 32 -12.19 -17.81 30.48
C LEU A 32 -12.28 -18.43 29.08
N ALA A 33 -11.19 -19.05 28.64
CA ALA A 33 -11.07 -19.71 27.35
C ALA A 33 -10.05 -20.85 27.38
N HIS A 34 -10.09 -21.73 26.38
CA HIS A 34 -9.07 -22.77 26.16
C HIS A 34 -7.79 -22.22 25.50
N SER A 35 -7.92 -21.12 24.74
CA SER A 35 -6.83 -20.33 24.13
C SER A 35 -6.48 -19.09 24.97
N ASP A 36 -5.84 -18.08 24.36
CA ASP A 36 -5.61 -16.76 24.97
C ASP A 36 -6.88 -15.90 25.16
N GLY A 37 -8.05 -16.40 24.73
CA GLY A 37 -9.37 -15.81 24.98
C GLY A 37 -9.72 -14.62 24.07
N ASP A 38 -9.03 -14.48 22.93
CA ASP A 38 -9.26 -13.37 22.00
C ASP A 38 -10.56 -13.53 21.18
N VAL A 39 -11.65 -13.08 21.80
CA VAL A 39 -13.00 -13.10 21.21
C VAL A 39 -13.09 -12.42 19.84
N ALA A 40 -12.23 -11.42 19.56
CA ALA A 40 -12.26 -10.71 18.28
C ALA A 40 -11.66 -11.55 17.15
N LEU A 41 -10.52 -12.19 17.42
CA LEU A 41 -9.83 -13.01 16.44
C LEU A 41 -10.56 -14.32 16.19
N HIS A 42 -11.23 -14.89 17.20
CA HIS A 42 -12.10 -16.03 17.01
C HIS A 42 -13.28 -15.71 16.09
N ALA A 43 -14.06 -14.66 16.41
CA ALA A 43 -15.18 -14.24 15.57
C ALA A 43 -14.72 -13.90 14.14
N ALA A 44 -13.57 -13.22 13.98
CA ALA A 44 -13.00 -12.95 12.66
C ALA A 44 -12.61 -14.23 11.90
N THR A 45 -12.00 -15.20 12.59
CA THR A 45 -11.60 -16.48 12.01
C THR A 45 -12.82 -17.25 11.51
N ASP A 46 -13.89 -17.32 12.29
CA ASP A 46 -15.15 -17.95 11.89
C ASP A 46 -15.80 -17.25 10.69
N ALA A 47 -15.83 -15.91 10.68
CA ALA A 47 -16.35 -15.16 9.55
C ALA A 47 -15.58 -15.48 8.25
N LEU A 48 -14.25 -15.57 8.34
CA LEU A 48 -13.38 -15.86 7.21
C LEU A 48 -13.52 -17.32 6.72
N LEU A 49 -13.52 -18.29 7.64
CA LEU A 49 -13.68 -19.71 7.32
C LEU A 49 -15.08 -20.00 6.75
N GLY A 50 -16.12 -19.39 7.33
CA GLY A 50 -17.49 -19.44 6.86
C GLY A 50 -17.61 -18.89 5.44
N ALA A 51 -17.03 -17.72 5.17
CA ALA A 51 -16.99 -17.15 3.81
C ALA A 51 -16.30 -18.07 2.80
N ALA A 52 -15.28 -18.82 3.21
CA ALA A 52 -14.54 -19.76 2.37
C ALA A 52 -15.16 -21.17 2.29
N ALA A 53 -16.28 -21.41 2.98
CA ALA A 53 -16.88 -22.74 3.16
C ALA A 53 -15.86 -23.77 3.69
N LEU A 54 -15.14 -23.42 4.75
CA LEU A 54 -14.13 -24.26 5.41
C LEU A 54 -14.58 -24.79 6.79
N GLY A 55 -15.80 -24.47 7.21
CA GLY A 55 -16.30 -24.77 8.54
C GLY A 55 -16.02 -23.62 9.49
N ASP A 56 -15.79 -23.95 10.75
CA ASP A 56 -15.54 -23.04 11.87
C ASP A 56 -14.15 -23.29 12.49
N ILE A 57 -13.78 -22.41 13.43
CA ILE A 57 -12.52 -22.43 14.14
C ILE A 57 -12.35 -23.73 14.95
N GLY A 58 -13.41 -24.23 15.60
CA GLY A 58 -13.35 -25.44 16.44
C GLY A 58 -13.14 -26.72 15.64
N LYS A 59 -13.64 -26.78 14.41
CA LYS A 59 -13.35 -27.85 13.46
C LYS A 59 -11.90 -27.81 13.00
N LEU A 60 -11.32 -26.62 12.87
CA LEU A 60 -9.96 -26.43 12.39
C LEU A 60 -8.91 -26.60 13.49
N PHE A 61 -9.27 -26.20 14.71
CA PHE A 61 -8.44 -26.18 15.92
C PHE A 61 -9.29 -26.69 17.08
N SER A 62 -9.27 -28.00 17.33
CA SER A 62 -10.13 -28.61 18.35
C SER A 62 -9.65 -28.30 19.76
N ASP A 63 -10.58 -27.90 20.64
CA ASP A 63 -10.33 -27.70 22.07
C ASP A 63 -9.92 -28.98 22.83
N THR A 64 -10.12 -30.16 22.21
CA THR A 64 -9.73 -31.46 22.77
C THR A 64 -8.30 -31.86 22.41
N ASP A 65 -7.67 -31.17 21.46
CA ASP A 65 -6.29 -31.43 21.08
C ASP A 65 -5.34 -30.67 22.03
N PRO A 66 -4.49 -31.39 22.79
CA PRO A 66 -3.53 -30.77 23.70
C PRO A 66 -2.58 -29.78 23.02
N ALA A 67 -2.37 -29.89 21.70
CA ALA A 67 -1.49 -29.02 20.94
C ALA A 67 -1.98 -27.56 20.86
N PHE A 68 -3.27 -27.30 21.08
CA PHE A 68 -3.85 -25.95 21.00
C PHE A 68 -4.17 -25.32 22.36
N LYS A 69 -3.83 -25.99 23.47
CA LYS A 69 -4.02 -25.43 24.81
C LYS A 69 -3.15 -24.17 24.99
N GLY A 70 -3.79 -23.03 25.23
CA GLY A 70 -3.09 -21.73 25.37
C GLY A 70 -2.50 -21.21 24.06
N ALA A 71 -3.05 -21.61 22.91
CA ALA A 71 -2.61 -21.13 21.61
C ALA A 71 -2.81 -19.60 21.45
N ASP A 72 -1.88 -18.98 20.71
CA ASP A 72 -1.97 -17.58 20.26
C ASP A 72 -3.04 -17.46 19.16
N SER A 73 -4.11 -16.71 19.43
CA SER A 73 -5.21 -16.53 18.48
C SER A 73 -4.77 -15.84 17.18
N ARG A 74 -3.69 -15.04 17.19
CA ARG A 74 -3.11 -14.50 15.95
C ARG A 74 -2.49 -15.59 15.10
N ALA A 75 -1.90 -16.62 15.70
CA ALA A 75 -1.35 -17.75 14.97
C ALA A 75 -2.46 -18.59 14.32
N LEU A 76 -3.57 -18.81 15.04
CA LEU A 76 -4.76 -19.49 14.51
C LEU A 76 -5.34 -18.72 13.32
N LEU A 77 -5.49 -17.39 13.44
CA LEU A 77 -5.97 -16.53 12.36
C LEU A 77 -5.05 -16.62 11.12
N ARG A 78 -3.73 -16.55 11.30
CA ARG A 78 -2.76 -16.67 10.18
C ARG A 78 -2.86 -18.01 9.47
N GLU A 79 -3.01 -19.11 10.21
CA GLU A 79 -3.15 -20.45 9.61
C GLU A 79 -4.49 -20.62 8.88
N ALA A 80 -5.59 -20.15 9.47
CA ALA A 80 -6.89 -20.11 8.80
C ALA A 80 -6.81 -19.28 7.50
N TRP A 81 -6.21 -18.10 7.58
CA TRP A 81 -6.01 -17.22 6.43
C TRP A 81 -5.15 -17.88 5.34
N ARG A 82 -4.06 -18.56 5.70
CA ARG A 82 -3.22 -19.30 4.76
C ARG A 82 -4.02 -20.34 3.96
N ARG A 83 -4.94 -21.08 4.61
CA ARG A 83 -5.81 -22.06 3.93
C ARG A 83 -6.84 -21.38 3.01
N ILE A 84 -7.37 -20.24 3.42
CA ILE A 84 -8.32 -19.45 2.62
C ILE A 84 -7.63 -18.87 1.38
N ALA A 85 -6.44 -18.29 1.55
CA ALA A 85 -5.62 -17.78 0.47
C ALA A 85 -5.22 -18.89 -0.52
N ALA A 86 -4.87 -20.09 -0.03
CA ALA A 86 -4.58 -21.25 -0.87
C ALA A 86 -5.78 -21.71 -1.72
N LYS A 87 -7.02 -21.39 -1.33
CA LYS A 87 -8.23 -21.61 -2.14
C LYS A 87 -8.49 -20.49 -3.16
N GLY A 88 -7.55 -19.57 -3.32
CA GLY A 88 -7.63 -18.46 -4.27
C GLY A 88 -8.61 -17.37 -3.83
N TYR A 89 -8.71 -17.07 -2.54
CA TYR A 89 -9.49 -15.94 -2.03
C TYR A 89 -8.57 -14.80 -1.56
N ARG A 90 -9.05 -13.56 -1.75
CA ARG A 90 -8.49 -12.34 -1.17
C ARG A 90 -9.54 -11.66 -0.30
N LEU A 91 -9.09 -10.89 0.68
CA LEU A 91 -9.98 -10.13 1.56
C LEU A 91 -10.59 -8.97 0.75
N GLY A 92 -11.90 -8.83 0.83
CA GLY A 92 -12.62 -7.64 0.38
C GLY A 92 -12.67 -6.61 1.51
N ASN A 93 -13.24 -6.99 2.64
CA ASN A 93 -13.18 -6.25 3.90
C ASN A 93 -13.51 -7.18 5.07
N LEU A 94 -13.15 -6.76 6.28
CA LEU A 94 -13.47 -7.39 7.55
C LEU A 94 -14.01 -6.32 8.50
N ASP A 95 -15.19 -6.54 9.05
CA ASP A 95 -15.83 -5.65 10.00
C ASP A 95 -16.07 -6.41 11.31
N ILE A 96 -15.63 -5.86 12.44
CA ILE A 96 -15.67 -6.48 13.75
C ILE A 96 -16.41 -5.54 14.71
N THR A 97 -17.40 -6.08 15.44
CA THR A 97 -18.14 -5.37 16.48
C THR A 97 -17.91 -6.05 17.82
N LEU A 98 -17.19 -5.37 18.72
CA LEU A 98 -17.03 -5.78 20.10
C LEU A 98 -18.22 -5.30 20.93
N ILE A 99 -18.80 -6.19 21.73
CA ILE A 99 -20.00 -5.94 22.53
C ILE A 99 -19.66 -6.16 24.00
N ALA A 100 -19.43 -5.07 24.75
CA ALA A 100 -19.06 -5.12 26.16
C ALA A 100 -19.37 -3.80 26.89
N GLN A 101 -19.70 -3.90 28.18
CA GLN A 101 -19.85 -2.73 29.05
C GLN A 101 -18.49 -2.12 29.47
N ALA A 102 -17.47 -2.97 29.62
CA ALA A 102 -16.09 -2.60 29.98
C ALA A 102 -15.12 -3.73 29.54
N PRO A 103 -13.81 -3.48 29.40
CA PRO A 103 -13.10 -2.19 29.48
C PRO A 103 -13.36 -1.28 28.25
N LYS A 104 -12.86 -0.04 28.32
CA LYS A 104 -12.91 0.90 27.18
C LYS A 104 -11.97 0.43 26.07
N MET A 105 -12.54 0.03 24.95
CA MET A 105 -11.78 -0.51 23.80
C MET A 105 -11.20 0.58 22.88
N ALA A 106 -11.82 1.77 22.83
CA ALA A 106 -11.47 2.82 21.86
C ALA A 106 -9.96 3.17 21.76
N PRO A 107 -9.19 3.25 22.87
CA PRO A 107 -7.74 3.52 22.79
C PRO A 107 -6.94 2.40 22.10
N HIS A 108 -7.48 1.18 22.06
CA HIS A 108 -6.78 -0.02 21.61
C HIS A 108 -7.18 -0.44 20.17
N ILE A 109 -8.33 0.02 19.69
CA ILE A 109 -8.86 -0.26 18.34
C ILE A 109 -7.83 -0.06 17.22
N PRO A 110 -7.06 1.05 17.16
CA PRO A 110 -6.08 1.23 16.09
C PRO A 110 -5.05 0.11 16.03
N GLN A 111 -4.56 -0.35 17.19
CA GLN A 111 -3.58 -1.43 17.25
C GLN A 111 -4.20 -2.79 16.90
N MET A 112 -5.46 -3.04 17.27
CA MET A 112 -6.19 -4.25 16.85
C MET A 112 -6.28 -4.32 15.33
N ARG A 113 -6.65 -3.21 14.67
CA ARG A 113 -6.73 -3.13 13.21
C ARG A 113 -5.38 -3.38 12.55
N VAL A 114 -4.29 -2.86 13.12
CA VAL A 114 -2.93 -3.11 12.65
C VAL A 114 -2.60 -4.60 12.73
N ASN A 115 -2.78 -5.22 13.91
CA ASN A 115 -2.48 -6.63 14.13
C ASN A 115 -3.25 -7.53 13.15
N ILE A 116 -4.56 -7.31 13.02
CA ILE A 116 -5.43 -8.10 12.13
C ILE A 116 -5.04 -7.90 10.67
N ALA A 117 -4.80 -6.67 10.24
CA ALA A 117 -4.39 -6.38 8.86
C ALA A 117 -3.02 -7.00 8.52
N GLU A 118 -2.10 -7.05 9.49
CA GLU A 118 -0.83 -7.77 9.35
C GLU A 118 -1.03 -9.28 9.21
N ASP A 119 -1.85 -9.89 10.06
CA ASP A 119 -2.09 -11.33 10.06
C ASP A 119 -2.81 -11.78 8.76
N LEU A 120 -3.66 -10.91 8.19
CA LEU A 120 -4.37 -11.14 6.93
C LEU A 120 -3.60 -10.65 5.69
N GLY A 121 -2.46 -9.99 5.87
CA GLY A 121 -1.68 -9.41 4.76
C GLY A 121 -2.46 -8.37 3.92
N CYS A 122 -3.42 -7.67 4.50
CA CYS A 122 -4.28 -6.68 3.82
C CYS A 122 -3.97 -5.24 4.24
N HIS A 123 -4.68 -4.26 3.65
CA HIS A 123 -4.59 -2.87 4.07
C HIS A 123 -5.40 -2.66 5.36
N MET A 124 -4.97 -1.74 6.22
CA MET A 124 -5.68 -1.44 7.47
C MET A 124 -7.11 -0.91 7.21
N ASP A 125 -7.33 -0.22 6.09
CA ASP A 125 -8.67 0.26 5.70
C ASP A 125 -9.60 -0.87 5.23
N ASP A 126 -9.07 -2.06 4.97
CA ASP A 126 -9.90 -3.25 4.71
C ASP A 126 -10.42 -3.86 6.02
N VAL A 127 -9.92 -3.42 7.17
CA VAL A 127 -10.29 -3.91 8.51
C VAL A 127 -10.91 -2.79 9.32
N ASN A 128 -12.16 -2.98 9.76
CA ASN A 128 -12.83 -2.12 10.71
C ASN A 128 -13.04 -2.86 12.04
N VAL A 129 -12.80 -2.16 13.15
CA VAL A 129 -13.12 -2.64 14.49
C VAL A 129 -13.89 -1.52 15.18
N LYS A 130 -15.10 -1.84 15.62
CA LYS A 130 -16.00 -0.93 16.35
C LYS A 130 -16.51 -1.59 17.62
N THR A 131 -17.06 -0.78 18.51
CA THR A 131 -17.57 -1.25 19.80
C THR A 131 -18.96 -0.73 20.05
N THR A 132 -19.76 -1.51 20.75
CA THR A 132 -21.07 -1.09 21.27
C THR A 132 -21.29 -1.63 22.67
N THR A 133 -22.16 -0.95 23.41
CA THR A 133 -22.75 -1.42 24.65
C THR A 133 -24.13 -2.02 24.36
N THR A 134 -24.65 -2.82 25.30
CA THR A 134 -26.03 -3.30 25.28
C THR A 134 -26.89 -2.57 26.31
N GLU A 135 -26.53 -1.33 26.66
CA GLU A 135 -27.25 -0.49 27.62
C GLU A 135 -27.59 -1.21 28.93
N GLN A 136 -26.60 -1.89 29.54
CA GLN A 136 -26.75 -2.70 30.76
C GLN A 136 -27.70 -3.92 30.65
N LEU A 137 -28.20 -4.24 29.45
CA LEU A 137 -29.01 -5.43 29.19
C LEU A 137 -28.16 -6.64 28.81
N GLY A 138 -28.60 -7.83 29.21
CA GLY A 138 -27.91 -9.10 28.92
C GLY A 138 -26.58 -9.27 29.67
N PHE A 139 -25.90 -10.39 29.39
CA PHE A 139 -24.64 -10.73 30.07
C PHE A 139 -23.51 -9.74 29.74
N THR A 140 -23.49 -9.21 28.50
CA THR A 140 -22.53 -8.16 28.08
C THR A 140 -22.78 -6.83 28.81
N GLY A 141 -24.05 -6.50 29.07
CA GLY A 141 -24.44 -5.26 29.74
C GLY A 141 -24.24 -5.32 31.26
N ARG A 142 -24.49 -6.49 31.87
CA ARG A 142 -24.22 -6.74 33.30
C ARG A 142 -22.74 -6.97 33.63
N GLY A 143 -21.86 -6.97 32.62
CA GLY A 143 -20.42 -7.18 32.80
C GLY A 143 -20.03 -8.62 33.16
N GLU A 144 -20.85 -9.60 32.78
CA GLU A 144 -20.58 -11.03 33.02
C GLU A 144 -19.62 -11.61 31.96
N GLY A 145 -19.55 -10.99 30.79
CA GLY A 145 -18.68 -11.40 29.69
C GLY A 145 -18.62 -10.38 28.55
N ILE A 146 -17.92 -10.76 27.50
CA ILE A 146 -17.78 -10.02 26.24
C ILE A 146 -18.24 -10.89 25.07
N ALA A 147 -18.92 -10.28 24.12
CA ALA A 147 -19.26 -10.93 22.85
C ALA A 147 -18.62 -10.16 21.68
N CYS A 148 -18.44 -10.85 20.56
CA CYS A 148 -17.95 -10.25 19.33
C CYS A 148 -18.71 -10.80 18.14
N GLU A 149 -19.07 -9.91 17.23
CA GLU A 149 -19.57 -10.25 15.90
C GLU A 149 -18.53 -9.84 14.85
N SER A 150 -18.41 -10.64 13.80
CA SER A 150 -17.57 -10.28 12.65
C SER A 150 -18.22 -10.65 11.34
N VAL A 151 -18.05 -9.80 10.33
CA VAL A 151 -18.47 -10.03 8.95
C VAL A 151 -17.27 -9.91 8.04
N ALA A 152 -17.01 -10.96 7.26
CA ALA A 152 -15.91 -11.01 6.31
C ALA A 152 -16.45 -11.11 4.89
N LEU A 153 -15.92 -10.27 4.00
CA LEU A 153 -16.15 -10.34 2.57
C LEU A 153 -14.91 -10.94 1.91
N LEU A 154 -15.07 -12.04 1.19
CA LEU A 154 -14.01 -12.63 0.36
C LEU A 154 -14.31 -12.41 -1.12
N ARG A 155 -13.26 -12.05 -1.85
CA ARG A 155 -13.27 -11.96 -3.30
C ARG A 155 -12.43 -13.13 -3.82
N ARG A 156 -12.96 -13.85 -4.81
CA ARG A 156 -12.15 -14.85 -5.49
C ARG A 156 -11.07 -14.08 -6.25
N HIS A 157 -9.86 -14.64 -6.32
CA HIS A 157 -8.86 -14.21 -7.26
C HIS A 157 -9.50 -14.26 -8.65
N CYS A 158 -9.86 -13.09 -9.16
CA CYS A 158 -10.47 -12.94 -10.47
C CYS A 158 -9.82 -11.69 -11.04
N LEU A 159 -8.83 -11.90 -11.89
CA LEU A 159 -8.40 -10.87 -12.82
C LEU A 159 -8.49 -11.48 -14.21
N ARG A 160 -9.73 -11.53 -14.72
CA ARG A 160 -9.93 -11.39 -16.17
C ARG A 160 -9.67 -9.92 -16.49
N VAL A 161 -8.63 -9.66 -17.26
CA VAL A 161 -8.57 -8.46 -18.10
C VAL A 161 -8.50 -8.97 -19.52
N GLY A 162 -9.65 -9.02 -20.19
CA GLY A 162 -9.78 -9.52 -21.57
C GLY A 162 -11.01 -10.39 -21.73
N GLY A 163 -12.06 -9.83 -22.32
CA GLY A 163 -13.33 -10.49 -22.55
C GLY A 163 -14.47 -9.67 -21.95
N ALA A 164 -14.99 -8.74 -22.75
CA ALA A 164 -16.23 -8.06 -22.44
C ALA A 164 -17.36 -9.08 -22.27
N THR A 165 -18.07 -8.99 -21.16
CA THR A 165 -19.52 -8.94 -21.22
C THR A 165 -19.90 -7.64 -20.52
N ASP A 166 -20.34 -6.66 -21.31
CA ASP A 166 -21.04 -5.48 -20.84
C ASP A 166 -22.12 -5.93 -19.84
N GLN A 167 -22.02 -5.51 -18.57
CA GLN A 167 -23.16 -5.05 -17.75
C GLN A 167 -22.88 -4.80 -16.27
N ASP A 168 -21.70 -5.11 -15.71
CA ASP A 168 -21.48 -4.86 -14.28
C ASP A 168 -20.46 -3.74 -14.00
N LEU A 169 -20.99 -2.65 -13.44
CA LEU A 169 -20.35 -1.48 -12.83
C LEU A 169 -20.04 -0.31 -13.78
N MET A 170 -21.10 0.45 -14.09
CA MET A 170 -20.98 1.89 -14.28
C MET A 170 -20.29 2.52 -13.06
N THR A 171 -19.03 2.90 -13.23
CA THR A 171 -18.41 3.98 -12.46
C THR A 171 -17.68 4.88 -13.45
N ASP A 172 -18.43 5.81 -14.03
CA ASP A 172 -17.90 7.03 -14.63
C ASP A 172 -17.01 7.73 -13.60
N ASP A 173 -15.73 7.96 -13.96
CA ASP A 173 -15.09 9.28 -13.85
C ASP A 173 -13.57 9.31 -14.09
N LEU A 174 -12.93 8.18 -14.38
CA LEU A 174 -11.66 8.12 -15.12
C LEU A 174 -11.34 6.65 -15.35
N ASP A 175 -11.89 6.13 -16.43
CA ASP A 175 -11.56 4.80 -16.90
C ASP A 175 -10.11 4.82 -17.39
N TYR A 176 -9.17 4.50 -16.49
CA TYR A 176 -7.74 4.39 -16.81
C TYR A 176 -7.50 3.46 -18.01
N HIS A 177 -8.44 2.54 -18.29
CA HIS A 177 -8.41 1.66 -19.46
C HIS A 177 -8.66 2.37 -20.80
N GLN A 178 -9.09 3.63 -20.79
CA GLN A 178 -9.31 4.47 -21.98
C GLN A 178 -8.09 5.34 -22.34
N LEU A 179 -7.03 5.35 -21.53
CA LEU A 179 -5.80 6.05 -21.90
C LEU A 179 -5.20 5.44 -23.18
N HIS A 180 -4.70 6.31 -24.06
CA HIS A 180 -4.16 5.90 -25.34
C HIS A 180 -2.85 5.13 -25.16
N TRP A 181 -2.75 3.99 -25.83
CA TRP A 181 -1.58 3.12 -25.75
C TRP A 181 -0.60 3.45 -26.87
N LEU A 182 0.62 3.84 -26.53
CA LEU A 182 1.67 4.15 -27.50
C LEU A 182 1.88 3.05 -28.55
N GLN A 183 1.82 1.78 -28.13
CA GLN A 183 2.02 0.61 -28.99
C GLN A 183 0.73 -0.21 -29.17
N GLY A 184 -0.44 0.43 -29.02
CA GLY A 184 -1.71 -0.27 -28.95
C GLY A 184 -1.90 -1.09 -27.68
N LYS A 185 -3.14 -1.44 -27.36
CA LYS A 185 -3.48 -2.24 -26.19
C LYS A 185 -2.86 -3.65 -26.30
N PRO A 186 -2.26 -4.20 -25.23
CA PRO A 186 -1.82 -5.59 -25.19
C PRO A 186 -2.95 -6.57 -25.49
N THR A 187 -2.66 -7.59 -26.30
CA THR A 187 -3.57 -8.73 -26.51
C THR A 187 -3.20 -9.91 -25.60
N ALA A 188 -1.95 -9.95 -25.13
CA ALA A 188 -1.50 -10.88 -24.11
C ALA A 188 -1.91 -10.41 -22.71
N THR A 189 -2.09 -11.38 -21.81
CA THR A 189 -2.27 -11.18 -20.37
C THR A 189 -1.12 -11.84 -19.60
N GLY A 190 -0.99 -11.48 -18.33
CA GLY A 190 -0.04 -12.07 -17.40
C GLY A 190 -0.28 -11.58 -15.98
N LEU A 191 0.25 -12.28 -15.01
CA LEU A 191 0.20 -11.93 -13.60
C LEU A 191 1.41 -11.07 -13.22
N MET A 192 1.15 -9.99 -12.49
CA MET A 192 2.15 -9.10 -11.94
C MET A 192 1.96 -9.02 -10.44
N LYS A 193 3.05 -9.08 -9.67
CA LYS A 193 3.00 -9.16 -8.18
C LYS A 193 2.15 -10.34 -7.69
N ASP A 194 2.32 -11.49 -8.33
CA ASP A 194 1.68 -12.72 -7.87
C ASP A 194 2.33 -13.16 -6.55
N GLU A 195 3.66 -13.18 -6.53
CA GLU A 195 4.49 -13.29 -5.34
C GLU A 195 5.14 -11.95 -4.97
N VAL A 196 5.48 -11.75 -3.70
CA VAL A 196 6.15 -10.52 -3.24
C VAL A 196 7.52 -10.34 -3.91
N ALA A 197 8.21 -11.44 -4.22
CA ALA A 197 9.51 -11.47 -4.90
C ALA A 197 9.42 -11.07 -6.39
N ASP A 198 8.23 -11.08 -6.99
CA ASP A 198 8.04 -10.70 -8.39
C ASP A 198 8.20 -9.21 -8.65
N PHE A 199 8.25 -8.40 -7.59
CA PHE A 199 8.40 -6.96 -7.72
C PHE A 199 9.48 -6.48 -6.78
N GLN A 200 10.67 -6.28 -7.36
CA GLN A 200 11.83 -5.85 -6.62
C GLN A 200 12.21 -4.43 -7.02
N VAL A 201 12.49 -3.59 -6.02
CA VAL A 201 12.83 -2.18 -6.23
C VAL A 201 14.10 -1.85 -5.46
N ARG A 202 15.14 -1.39 -6.15
CA ARG A 202 16.37 -0.89 -5.52
C ARG A 202 16.49 0.62 -5.73
N GLU A 203 16.45 1.36 -4.64
CA GLU A 203 16.61 2.82 -4.66
C GLU A 203 18.02 3.23 -5.07
N THR A 204 18.11 4.28 -5.90
CA THR A 204 19.37 4.89 -6.34
C THR A 204 19.37 6.36 -5.94
N LEU A 205 20.24 6.74 -5.00
CA LEU A 205 20.35 8.13 -4.52
C LEU A 205 20.98 9.06 -5.56
N GLY A 206 21.94 8.56 -6.35
CA GLY A 206 22.71 9.37 -7.30
C GLY A 206 23.95 10.03 -6.69
N PHE A 207 24.26 9.70 -5.45
CA PHE A 207 25.48 10.04 -4.72
C PHE A 207 25.79 8.91 -3.73
N GLU A 208 27.02 8.86 -3.25
CA GLU A 208 27.46 7.94 -2.20
C GLU A 208 27.50 8.65 -0.84
N PRO A 209 27.37 7.92 0.29
CA PRO A 209 27.56 8.49 1.61
C PRO A 209 28.93 9.17 1.77
N ASP A 210 29.01 10.27 2.53
CA ASP A 210 30.26 11.04 2.70
C ASP A 210 31.29 10.31 3.57
N GLY A 211 30.85 9.36 4.40
CA GLY A 211 31.71 8.68 5.38
C GLY A 211 31.88 9.43 6.70
N GLU A 212 31.39 10.67 6.78
CA GLU A 212 31.39 11.52 7.97
C GLU A 212 30.08 12.31 8.14
N GLY A 213 29.89 12.94 9.30
CA GLY A 213 28.76 13.83 9.58
C GLY A 213 27.83 13.39 10.70
N GLU A 214 26.79 14.21 10.90
CA GLU A 214 25.81 14.03 11.98
C GLU A 214 24.66 13.08 11.63
N HIS A 215 24.61 12.60 10.38
CA HIS A 215 23.59 11.65 9.94
C HIS A 215 24.23 10.29 9.67
N VAL A 216 23.45 9.24 9.89
CA VAL A 216 23.79 7.87 9.49
C VAL A 216 22.79 7.42 8.45
N LEU A 217 23.28 7.15 7.24
CA LEU A 217 22.53 6.50 6.19
C LEU A 217 22.52 5.00 6.43
N VAL A 218 21.33 4.39 6.35
CA VAL A 218 21.09 2.97 6.56
C VAL A 218 20.38 2.44 5.31
N ARG A 219 21.09 1.63 4.51
CA ARG A 219 20.50 0.90 3.39
C ARG A 219 19.90 -0.38 3.91
N LEU A 220 18.61 -0.57 3.67
CA LEU A 220 17.83 -1.66 4.22
C LEU A 220 17.01 -2.31 3.11
N ARG A 221 17.00 -3.65 3.07
CA ARG A 221 16.04 -4.45 2.29
C ARG A 221 14.83 -4.74 3.17
N LYS A 222 13.62 -4.50 2.66
CA LYS A 222 12.37 -4.81 3.34
C LYS A 222 11.42 -5.61 2.44
N THR A 223 10.63 -6.47 3.07
CA THR A 223 9.60 -7.30 2.48
C THR A 223 8.35 -7.21 3.36
N CYS A 224 7.17 -7.00 2.79
CA CYS A 224 5.89 -6.92 3.53
C CYS A 224 5.79 -5.81 4.58
N CYS A 225 6.68 -4.80 4.56
CA CYS A 225 6.67 -3.64 5.46
C CYS A 225 6.57 -2.32 4.68
N ASN A 226 5.87 -1.33 5.24
CA ASN A 226 5.86 0.03 4.67
C ASN A 226 7.06 0.86 5.20
N THR A 227 7.43 1.91 4.47
CA THR A 227 8.58 2.76 4.84
C THR A 227 8.45 3.42 6.23
N PRO A 228 7.29 4.01 6.62
CA PRO A 228 7.13 4.61 7.95
C PRO A 228 7.34 3.63 9.12
N TYR A 229 6.80 2.42 9.04
CA TYR A 229 6.95 1.38 10.06
C TYR A 229 8.43 1.05 10.33
N VAL A 230 9.21 0.88 9.25
CA VAL A 230 10.65 0.63 9.36
C VAL A 230 11.39 1.85 9.95
N ALA A 231 10.99 3.06 9.57
CA ALA A 231 11.59 4.28 10.13
C ALA A 231 11.36 4.40 11.64
N GLU A 232 10.15 4.06 12.12
CA GLU A 232 9.83 4.04 13.56
C GLU A 232 10.64 2.98 14.31
N ALA A 233 10.77 1.78 13.75
CA ALA A 233 11.58 0.72 14.34
C ALA A 233 13.08 1.09 14.42
N LEU A 234 13.64 1.69 13.35
CA LEU A 234 15.01 2.22 13.36
C LEU A 234 15.20 3.34 14.40
N ALA A 235 14.19 4.21 14.55
CA ALA A 235 14.22 5.28 15.53
C ALA A 235 14.26 4.73 16.97
N ALA A 236 13.37 3.78 17.26
CA ALA A 236 13.31 3.09 18.55
C ALA A 236 14.63 2.38 18.86
N PHE A 237 15.18 1.64 17.89
CA PHE A 237 16.46 0.96 18.01
C PHE A 237 17.63 1.91 18.33
N ALA A 238 17.68 3.07 17.66
CA ALA A 238 18.73 4.07 17.86
C ALA A 238 18.47 5.01 19.06
N GLY A 239 17.37 4.85 19.80
CA GLY A 239 17.00 5.72 20.92
C GLY A 239 16.80 7.17 20.50
N ILE A 240 16.16 7.41 19.36
CA ILE A 240 15.85 8.74 18.82
C ILE A 240 14.36 8.88 18.50
N PRO A 241 13.80 10.10 18.47
CA PRO A 241 12.40 10.28 18.08
C PRO A 241 12.19 9.98 16.59
N ALA A 242 11.05 9.41 16.21
CA ALA A 242 10.73 9.04 14.82
C ALA A 242 10.95 10.15 13.79
N ARG A 243 10.69 11.42 14.15
CA ARG A 243 10.93 12.61 13.30
C ARG A 243 12.41 12.83 12.92
N ALA A 244 13.34 12.22 13.64
CA ALA A 244 14.78 12.26 13.38
C ALA A 244 15.21 11.23 12.33
N VAL A 245 14.31 10.35 11.90
CA VAL A 245 14.52 9.41 10.79
C VAL A 245 13.83 9.95 9.55
N SER A 246 14.53 9.99 8.43
CA SER A 246 13.98 10.39 7.14
C SER A 246 14.38 9.44 6.01
N TYR A 247 13.76 9.60 4.86
CA TYR A 247 13.93 8.74 3.68
C TYR A 247 13.59 9.53 2.41
N ALA A 248 14.08 9.07 1.25
CA ALA A 248 13.91 9.78 -0.02
C ALA A 248 12.52 9.62 -0.65
N GLY A 249 11.77 8.60 -0.29
CA GLY A 249 10.41 8.38 -0.81
C GLY A 249 9.73 7.21 -0.12
N LEU A 250 8.47 6.95 -0.47
CA LEU A 250 7.79 5.74 -0.01
C LEU A 250 8.14 4.58 -0.96
N LYS A 251 8.17 3.36 -0.40
CA LYS A 251 8.32 2.12 -1.17
C LYS A 251 7.16 1.19 -0.89
N ASP A 252 6.78 0.44 -1.93
CA ASP A 252 5.66 -0.51 -1.85
C ASP A 252 5.88 -1.55 -0.73
N ARG A 253 4.80 -1.90 -0.03
CA ARG A 253 4.78 -2.96 0.98
C ARG A 253 4.74 -4.34 0.33
N HIS A 254 4.04 -4.47 -0.79
CA HIS A 254 3.86 -5.73 -1.54
C HIS A 254 4.96 -5.89 -2.59
N ALA A 255 6.20 -5.76 -2.14
CA ALA A 255 7.41 -5.80 -2.94
C ALA A 255 8.61 -6.10 -2.06
N VAL A 256 9.69 -6.61 -2.66
CA VAL A 256 11.02 -6.60 -2.04
C VAL A 256 11.69 -5.29 -2.39
N THR A 257 11.96 -4.44 -1.40
CA THR A 257 12.49 -3.10 -1.69
C THR A 257 13.75 -2.81 -0.90
N GLU A 258 14.80 -2.36 -1.58
CA GLU A 258 16.01 -1.79 -0.99
C GLU A 258 15.91 -0.28 -0.99
N GLN A 259 16.04 0.33 0.17
CA GLN A 259 15.86 1.77 0.39
C GLN A 259 16.84 2.30 1.43
N TRP A 260 17.17 3.58 1.29
CA TRP A 260 17.93 4.34 2.27
C TRP A 260 17.04 5.07 3.28
N PHE A 261 17.39 4.90 4.55
CA PHE A 261 16.94 5.70 5.67
C PHE A 261 18.09 6.59 6.15
N CYS A 262 17.76 7.70 6.79
CA CYS A 262 18.72 8.69 7.29
C CYS A 262 18.36 9.02 8.74
N LEU A 263 19.20 8.58 9.67
CA LEU A 263 19.04 8.83 11.10
C LEU A 263 19.88 10.04 11.50
N HIS A 264 19.28 11.03 12.13
CA HIS A 264 20.01 12.18 12.67
C HIS A 264 20.56 11.85 14.08
N LEU A 265 21.89 11.69 14.17
CA LEU A 265 22.65 11.24 15.34
C LEU A 265 23.86 12.15 15.62
N PRO A 266 23.66 13.45 15.92
CA PRO A 266 24.74 14.39 16.15
C PRO A 266 25.52 14.02 17.42
N GLY A 267 26.86 13.95 17.31
CA GLY A 267 27.75 13.67 18.44
C GLY A 267 27.60 12.30 19.12
N LYS A 268 26.69 11.44 18.65
CA LYS A 268 26.50 10.06 19.15
C LYS A 268 27.39 9.10 18.38
N SER A 269 27.86 8.03 19.00
CA SER A 269 28.46 6.89 18.27
C SER A 269 27.40 6.14 17.45
N ASP A 270 27.84 5.44 16.41
CA ASP A 270 26.92 4.63 15.60
C ASP A 270 26.36 3.47 16.42
N PRO A 271 25.03 3.24 16.42
CA PRO A 271 24.46 2.00 16.93
C PRO A 271 25.05 0.79 16.20
N ASN A 272 25.19 -0.34 16.89
CA ASN A 272 25.58 -1.57 16.21
C ASN A 272 24.40 -2.14 15.42
N PHE A 273 24.23 -1.67 14.17
CA PHE A 273 23.12 -2.07 13.30
C PHE A 273 23.06 -3.56 12.97
N ALA A 274 24.13 -4.33 13.21
CA ALA A 274 24.08 -5.79 13.11
C ALA A 274 23.13 -6.44 14.14
N LEU A 275 22.79 -5.72 15.22
CA LEU A 275 21.83 -6.16 16.24
C LEU A 275 20.39 -5.75 15.92
N PHE A 276 20.15 -4.99 14.86
CA PHE A 276 18.80 -4.58 14.48
C PHE A 276 18.01 -5.78 13.95
N GLN A 277 16.93 -6.13 14.65
CA GLN A 277 16.03 -7.21 14.24
C GLN A 277 14.63 -6.66 14.01
N LEU A 278 14.15 -6.85 12.80
CA LEU A 278 12.77 -6.54 12.43
C LEU A 278 12.33 -7.56 11.37
N ALA A 279 11.19 -8.21 11.60
CA ALA A 279 10.68 -9.23 10.68
C ALA A 279 10.55 -8.66 9.25
N GLY A 280 11.05 -9.41 8.26
CA GLY A 280 11.04 -8.99 6.86
C GLY A 280 12.01 -7.87 6.50
N CYS A 281 12.92 -7.48 7.40
CA CYS A 281 13.91 -6.42 7.15
C CYS A 281 15.35 -6.91 7.35
N GLU A 282 16.27 -6.41 6.53
CA GLU A 282 17.69 -6.75 6.54
C GLU A 282 18.52 -5.48 6.30
N ILE A 283 19.48 -5.19 7.19
CA ILE A 283 20.44 -4.09 6.98
C ILE A 283 21.50 -4.54 5.98
N LEU A 284 21.64 -3.79 4.88
CA LEU A 284 22.59 -4.08 3.81
C LEU A 284 23.87 -3.26 3.92
N ALA A 285 23.76 -1.99 4.35
CA ALA A 285 24.90 -1.09 4.47
C ALA A 285 24.56 0.06 5.42
N THR A 286 25.59 0.61 6.05
CA THR A 286 25.50 1.82 6.88
C THR A 286 26.71 2.70 6.65
N ALA A 287 26.51 4.01 6.57
CA ALA A 287 27.59 4.96 6.47
C ALA A 287 27.16 6.34 6.95
N ARG A 288 28.11 7.13 7.45
CA ARG A 288 27.86 8.52 7.85
C ARG A 288 27.67 9.42 6.63
N HIS A 289 26.88 10.47 6.82
CA HIS A 289 26.60 11.47 5.81
C HIS A 289 26.38 12.85 6.46
N LEU A 290 26.76 13.91 5.75
CA LEU A 290 26.67 15.27 6.26
C LEU A 290 25.22 15.76 6.30
N ARG A 291 24.42 15.41 5.29
CA ARG A 291 23.12 16.02 5.05
C ARG A 291 21.96 15.07 5.32
N LYS A 292 20.85 15.64 5.79
CA LYS A 292 19.58 14.93 5.91
C LYS A 292 19.06 14.49 4.54
N LEU A 293 18.67 13.22 4.40
CA LEU A 293 17.96 12.72 3.22
C LEU A 293 16.52 13.26 3.21
N ARG A 294 16.13 13.98 2.16
CA ARG A 294 14.79 14.59 2.02
C ARG A 294 13.96 13.82 0.98
N ILE A 295 12.65 13.97 1.08
CA ILE A 295 11.71 13.42 0.09
C ILE A 295 12.04 13.99 -1.30
N GLY A 296 12.17 13.13 -2.29
CA GLY A 296 12.51 13.48 -3.68
C GLY A 296 14.02 13.54 -3.97
N THR A 297 14.90 13.34 -2.99
CA THR A 297 16.36 13.41 -3.17
C THR A 297 16.97 12.14 -3.78
N LEU A 298 16.17 11.30 -4.45
CA LEU A 298 16.67 10.13 -5.18
C LEU A 298 16.83 10.44 -6.68
N LYS A 299 17.83 9.82 -7.31
CA LYS A 299 17.99 9.83 -8.77
C LYS A 299 16.94 8.96 -9.45
N GLY A 300 16.59 7.83 -8.85
CA GLY A 300 15.61 6.89 -9.42
C GLY A 300 15.56 5.55 -8.69
N ASN A 301 14.95 4.57 -9.35
CA ASN A 301 14.85 3.20 -8.84
C ASN A 301 15.19 2.22 -9.96
N ALA A 302 15.93 1.17 -9.63
CA ALA A 302 16.09 0.00 -10.47
C ALA A 302 14.99 -1.02 -10.13
N PHE A 303 14.31 -1.53 -11.14
CA PHE A 303 13.24 -2.51 -10.98
C PHE A 303 13.70 -3.87 -11.51
N THR A 304 13.39 -4.94 -10.78
CA THR A 304 13.42 -6.32 -11.30
C THR A 304 12.02 -6.88 -11.14
N LEU A 305 11.39 -7.22 -12.25
CA LEU A 305 9.99 -7.62 -12.31
C LEU A 305 9.88 -9.02 -12.90
N THR A 306 9.03 -9.86 -12.30
CA THR A 306 8.65 -11.16 -12.85
C THR A 306 7.19 -11.10 -13.26
N LEU A 307 6.91 -11.39 -14.53
CA LEU A 307 5.57 -11.56 -15.05
C LEU A 307 5.31 -13.06 -15.17
N ARG A 308 4.23 -13.54 -14.55
CA ARG A 308 3.85 -14.97 -14.54
C ARG A 308 2.66 -15.24 -15.42
N GLU A 309 2.44 -16.50 -15.78
CA GLU A 309 1.27 -16.96 -16.55
C GLU A 309 1.00 -16.10 -17.80
N ILE A 310 2.07 -15.81 -18.55
CA ILE A 310 1.95 -15.00 -19.77
C ILE A 310 1.13 -15.81 -20.80
N SER A 311 0.02 -15.25 -21.27
CA SER A 311 -0.90 -15.94 -22.17
C SER A 311 -0.35 -16.09 -23.59
N ASP A 312 0.50 -15.15 -24.02
CA ASP A 312 1.15 -15.14 -25.33
C ASP A 312 2.54 -14.53 -25.22
N GLN A 313 3.56 -15.39 -25.16
CA GLN A 313 4.95 -14.98 -24.99
C GLN A 313 5.48 -14.22 -26.21
N ALA A 314 5.08 -14.62 -27.42
CA ALA A 314 5.60 -14.01 -28.66
C ALA A 314 5.14 -12.56 -28.80
N GLU A 315 3.88 -12.27 -28.43
CA GLU A 315 3.37 -10.89 -28.41
C GLU A 315 4.12 -10.02 -27.40
N VAL A 316 4.36 -10.55 -26.19
CA VAL A 316 5.08 -9.85 -25.12
C VAL A 316 6.52 -9.57 -25.52
N ASP A 317 7.23 -10.54 -26.09
CA ASP A 317 8.62 -10.36 -26.56
C ASP A 317 8.70 -9.29 -27.67
N ALA A 318 7.77 -9.32 -28.62
CA ALA A 318 7.68 -8.30 -29.66
C ALA A 318 7.45 -6.89 -29.08
N ARG A 319 6.65 -6.77 -28.00
CA ARG A 319 6.45 -5.51 -27.28
C ARG A 319 7.69 -5.05 -26.53
N PHE A 320 8.41 -5.93 -25.84
CA PHE A 320 9.65 -5.57 -25.15
C PHE A 320 10.70 -5.01 -26.13
N ASN A 321 10.81 -5.63 -27.32
CA ASN A 321 11.71 -5.15 -28.38
C ASN A 321 11.33 -3.75 -28.91
N ARG A 322 10.03 -3.42 -28.96
CA ARG A 322 9.58 -2.05 -29.28
C ARG A 322 9.81 -1.11 -28.11
N LEU A 323 9.51 -1.53 -26.88
CA LEU A 323 9.70 -0.73 -25.66
C LEU A 323 11.15 -0.26 -25.50
N ALA A 324 12.14 -1.11 -25.78
CA ALA A 324 13.54 -0.70 -25.74
C ALA A 324 13.87 0.47 -26.70
N ARG A 325 13.22 0.50 -27.87
CA ARG A 325 13.45 1.48 -28.94
C ARG A 325 12.57 2.72 -28.87
N GLU A 326 11.34 2.59 -28.40
CA GLU A 326 10.33 3.65 -28.42
C GLU A 326 9.97 4.15 -27.02
N GLY A 327 10.31 3.40 -25.97
CA GLY A 327 9.92 3.70 -24.60
C GLY A 327 8.44 3.40 -24.33
N VAL A 328 7.93 4.05 -23.29
CA VAL A 328 6.53 4.00 -22.87
C VAL A 328 6.02 5.39 -22.55
N THR A 329 4.70 5.56 -22.56
CA THR A 329 4.07 6.79 -22.10
C THR A 329 4.27 6.97 -20.60
N ASN A 330 4.74 8.15 -20.17
CA ASN A 330 5.01 8.46 -18.77
C ASN A 330 3.73 8.85 -18.00
N TYR A 331 2.73 7.98 -17.98
CA TYR A 331 1.48 8.22 -17.23
C TYR A 331 1.68 8.14 -15.72
N PHE A 332 0.91 8.92 -14.97
CA PHE A 332 0.69 8.65 -13.55
C PHE A 332 -0.17 7.38 -13.42
N GLY A 333 0.38 6.35 -12.76
CA GLY A 333 -0.32 5.08 -12.52
C GLY A 333 -1.46 5.18 -11.49
N HIS A 334 -2.30 4.13 -11.43
CA HIS A 334 -3.53 4.12 -10.62
C HIS A 334 -3.32 4.52 -9.15
N GLN A 335 -2.19 4.13 -8.55
CA GLN A 335 -1.84 4.40 -7.16
C GLN A 335 -1.83 5.91 -6.84
N ARG A 336 -1.54 6.76 -7.83
CA ARG A 336 -1.52 8.23 -7.68
C ARG A 336 -2.89 8.80 -7.32
N PHE A 337 -3.96 8.12 -7.73
CA PHE A 337 -5.34 8.57 -7.56
C PHE A 337 -5.99 8.04 -6.26
N GLY A 338 -5.21 7.37 -5.41
CA GLY A 338 -5.69 6.76 -4.17
C GLY A 338 -6.42 5.44 -4.40
N HIS A 339 -6.73 4.73 -3.30
CA HIS A 339 -7.45 3.47 -3.37
C HIS A 339 -8.79 3.68 -4.11
N GLN A 340 -9.01 2.90 -5.19
CA GLN A 340 -10.19 3.01 -6.06
C GLN A 340 -10.48 4.45 -6.55
N GLY A 341 -9.46 5.29 -6.74
CA GLY A 341 -9.64 6.67 -7.23
C GLY A 341 -10.16 7.67 -6.19
N ASN A 342 -10.19 7.32 -4.90
CA ASN A 342 -10.77 8.17 -3.85
C ASN A 342 -10.16 9.59 -3.77
N ASN A 343 -8.86 9.76 -4.04
CA ASN A 343 -8.23 11.09 -3.99
C ASN A 343 -8.69 11.97 -5.15
N LEU A 344 -8.96 11.38 -6.30
CA LEU A 344 -9.46 12.07 -7.47
C LEU A 344 -10.94 12.45 -7.30
N ARG A 345 -11.79 11.54 -6.82
CA ARG A 345 -13.19 11.85 -6.45
C ARG A 345 -13.29 12.92 -5.38
N LEU A 346 -12.33 12.93 -4.44
CA LEU A 346 -12.24 14.00 -3.44
C LEU A 346 -11.92 15.35 -4.11
N ALA A 347 -11.04 15.36 -5.12
CA ALA A 347 -10.71 16.57 -5.86
C ALA A 347 -11.88 17.08 -6.71
N GLN A 348 -12.62 16.19 -7.37
CA GLN A 348 -13.83 16.52 -8.15
C GLN A 348 -14.90 17.14 -7.25
N ARG A 349 -15.30 16.46 -6.17
CA ARG A 349 -16.27 17.00 -5.20
C ARG A 349 -15.83 18.32 -4.60
N TRP A 350 -14.54 18.48 -4.31
CA TRP A 350 -14.04 19.76 -3.80
C TRP A 350 -14.15 20.89 -4.83
N ALA A 351 -13.90 20.60 -6.11
CA ALA A 351 -14.07 21.57 -7.19
C ALA A 351 -15.54 21.96 -7.41
N GLU A 352 -16.49 21.03 -7.21
CA GLU A 352 -17.93 21.25 -7.35
C GLU A 352 -18.54 21.98 -6.15
N ASP A 353 -18.30 21.47 -4.93
CA ASP A 353 -18.96 21.94 -3.71
C ASP A 353 -18.41 23.28 -3.19
N ASN A 354 -17.24 23.71 -3.71
CA ASN A 354 -16.49 24.89 -3.28
C ASN A 354 -16.18 24.95 -1.75
N ARG A 355 -16.34 23.82 -1.04
CA ARG A 355 -16.10 23.68 0.41
C ARG A 355 -14.63 23.39 0.68
N ARG A 356 -13.96 24.27 1.43
CA ARG A 356 -12.53 24.13 1.72
C ARG A 356 -12.20 22.85 2.50
N ILE A 357 -11.29 22.03 1.95
CA ILE A 357 -10.66 20.94 2.69
C ILE A 357 -9.77 21.52 3.79
N LYS A 358 -10.17 21.34 5.06
CA LYS A 358 -9.44 21.82 6.25
C LYS A 358 -8.12 21.08 6.46
N ASP A 359 -8.12 19.76 6.25
CA ASP A 359 -6.93 18.92 6.40
C ASP A 359 -5.91 19.18 5.28
N ARG A 360 -4.70 19.62 5.67
CA ARG A 360 -3.64 19.99 4.73
C ARG A 360 -3.13 18.80 3.91
N SER A 361 -3.07 17.61 4.50
CA SER A 361 -2.59 16.38 3.86
C SER A 361 -3.60 15.91 2.81
N LYS A 362 -4.88 15.78 3.18
CA LYS A 362 -5.97 15.44 2.26
C LYS A 362 -6.06 16.41 1.10
N ARG A 363 -5.90 17.72 1.37
CA ARG A 363 -5.85 18.74 0.32
C ARG A 363 -4.68 18.54 -0.64
N SER A 364 -3.49 18.19 -0.12
CA SER A 364 -2.32 17.92 -0.94
C SER A 364 -2.53 16.71 -1.85
N PHE A 365 -3.11 15.62 -1.32
CA PHE A 365 -3.47 14.43 -2.11
C PHE A 365 -4.49 14.73 -3.21
N ALA A 366 -5.56 15.46 -2.90
CA ALA A 366 -6.58 15.85 -3.88
C ALA A 366 -5.97 16.67 -5.03
N LEU A 367 -5.19 17.71 -4.72
CA LEU A 367 -4.51 18.51 -5.75
C LEU A 367 -3.51 17.69 -6.56
N SER A 368 -2.79 16.76 -5.91
CA SER A 368 -1.89 15.84 -6.61
C SER A 368 -2.64 14.94 -7.59
N ALA A 369 -3.79 14.40 -7.19
CA ALA A 369 -4.60 13.54 -8.05
C ALA A 369 -5.16 14.31 -9.25
N ALA A 370 -5.73 15.50 -9.02
CA ALA A 370 -6.32 16.33 -10.08
C ALA A 370 -5.31 16.70 -11.17
N ARG A 371 -4.16 17.28 -10.82
CA ARG A 371 -3.14 17.67 -11.81
C ARG A 371 -2.57 16.47 -12.58
N SER A 372 -2.46 15.31 -11.91
CA SER A 372 -1.98 14.07 -12.52
C SER A 372 -2.98 13.52 -13.54
N ALA A 373 -4.29 13.62 -13.25
CA ALA A 373 -5.35 13.18 -14.14
C ALA A 373 -5.42 14.06 -15.39
N LEU A 374 -5.31 15.38 -15.23
CA LEU A 374 -5.26 16.33 -16.34
C LEU A 374 -4.02 16.09 -17.22
N PHE A 375 -2.84 15.88 -16.61
CA PHE A 375 -1.64 15.50 -17.34
C PHE A 375 -1.86 14.23 -18.17
N ASN A 376 -2.39 13.16 -17.57
CA ASN A 376 -2.66 11.90 -18.29
C ASN A 376 -3.63 12.14 -19.46
N SER A 377 -4.66 12.95 -19.26
CA SER A 377 -5.65 13.29 -20.30
C SER A 377 -5.00 14.00 -21.49
N VAL A 378 -4.20 15.05 -21.24
CA VAL A 378 -3.51 15.80 -22.31
C VAL A 378 -2.53 14.90 -23.07
N VAL A 379 -1.76 14.07 -22.37
CA VAL A 379 -0.85 13.11 -23.00
C VAL A 379 -1.62 12.10 -23.86
N SER A 380 -2.73 11.56 -23.35
CA SER A 380 -3.59 10.62 -24.09
C SER A 380 -4.15 11.24 -25.37
N GLN A 381 -4.68 12.45 -25.28
CA GLN A 381 -5.21 13.18 -26.43
C GLN A 381 -4.12 13.49 -27.47
N ARG A 382 -2.94 13.93 -27.02
CA ARG A 382 -1.80 14.18 -27.91
C ARG A 382 -1.40 12.91 -28.67
N LEU A 383 -1.25 11.79 -27.96
CA LEU A 383 -0.89 10.52 -28.59
C LEU A 383 -1.93 10.08 -29.62
N ALA A 384 -3.22 10.23 -29.30
CA ALA A 384 -4.31 9.84 -30.19
C ALA A 384 -4.39 10.71 -31.47
N GLN A 385 -4.10 12.01 -31.37
CA GLN A 385 -4.30 12.96 -32.48
C GLN A 385 -3.03 13.26 -33.28
N ILE A 386 -1.89 13.33 -32.61
CA ILE A 386 -0.62 13.84 -33.18
C ILE A 386 0.46 12.77 -33.18
N GLY A 387 0.43 11.85 -32.22
CA GLY A 387 1.44 10.82 -32.01
C GLY A 387 2.66 11.28 -31.19
N PRO A 388 3.62 10.38 -30.95
CA PRO A 388 4.71 10.59 -29.99
C PRO A 388 5.92 11.36 -30.52
N ALA A 389 6.09 11.44 -31.85
CA ALA A 389 7.35 11.88 -32.47
C ALA A 389 7.29 13.26 -33.14
N ARG A 390 6.10 13.83 -33.30
CA ARG A 390 5.92 15.11 -34.01
C ARG A 390 6.07 16.28 -33.05
N VAL A 391 7.06 17.14 -33.30
CA VAL A 391 7.24 18.44 -32.65
C VAL A 391 6.39 19.49 -33.37
N LEU A 392 5.67 20.30 -32.61
CA LEU A 392 4.83 21.40 -33.08
C LEU A 392 5.38 22.75 -32.58
N ASN A 393 5.11 23.80 -33.33
CA ASN A 393 5.36 25.16 -32.86
C ASN A 393 4.57 25.42 -31.56
N GLY A 394 5.26 25.90 -30.52
CA GLY A 394 4.69 26.10 -29.19
C GLY A 394 4.87 24.92 -28.23
N ASP A 395 5.42 23.78 -28.68
CA ASP A 395 5.71 22.67 -27.76
C ASP A 395 6.78 23.06 -26.74
N ALA A 396 6.55 22.69 -25.48
CA ALA A 396 7.58 22.77 -24.45
C ALA A 396 8.47 21.51 -24.50
N LEU A 397 9.75 21.70 -24.84
CA LEU A 397 10.75 20.65 -24.94
C LEU A 397 11.71 20.73 -23.75
N GLN A 398 11.88 19.60 -23.05
CA GLN A 398 12.78 19.48 -21.91
C GLN A 398 14.09 18.80 -22.30
N LEU A 399 15.22 19.27 -21.76
CA LEU A 399 16.52 18.62 -21.92
C LEU A 399 16.56 17.30 -21.13
N THR A 400 16.92 16.19 -21.78
CA THR A 400 16.94 14.87 -21.14
C THR A 400 17.87 14.86 -19.91
N GLY A 401 17.34 14.39 -18.77
CA GLY A 401 18.08 14.31 -17.51
C GLY A 401 18.21 15.62 -16.72
N ARG A 402 17.59 16.72 -17.19
CA ARG A 402 17.60 18.02 -16.50
C ARG A 402 16.18 18.62 -16.44
N GLY A 403 15.97 19.54 -15.51
CA GLY A 403 14.68 20.22 -15.36
C GLY A 403 14.41 21.32 -16.39
N SER A 404 15.46 21.83 -17.04
CA SER A 404 15.38 22.95 -17.99
C SER A 404 14.61 22.60 -19.26
N TRP A 405 13.75 23.51 -19.70
CA TRP A 405 12.91 23.37 -20.88
C TRP A 405 12.81 24.71 -21.63
N PHE A 406 12.39 24.65 -22.90
CA PHE A 406 12.19 25.81 -23.77
C PHE A 406 11.03 25.55 -24.73
N VAL A 407 10.54 26.61 -25.37
CA VAL A 407 9.41 26.54 -26.32
C VAL A 407 9.93 26.40 -27.74
N ALA A 408 9.42 25.42 -28.48
CA ALA A 408 9.76 25.19 -29.88
C ALA A 408 9.19 26.28 -30.79
N THR A 409 9.99 26.78 -31.72
CA THR A 409 9.55 27.75 -32.74
C THR A 409 9.53 27.13 -34.13
N THR A 410 8.70 27.66 -35.03
CA THR A 410 8.58 27.17 -36.42
C THR A 410 9.92 27.05 -37.15
N ALA A 411 10.85 27.99 -36.92
CA ALA A 411 12.16 28.01 -37.59
C ALA A 411 13.07 26.85 -37.16
N GLU A 412 12.87 26.31 -35.96
CA GLU A 412 13.76 25.31 -35.36
C GLU A 412 13.21 23.87 -35.47
N LEU A 413 11.98 23.69 -35.94
CA LEU A 413 11.29 22.40 -35.94
C LEU A 413 12.08 21.24 -36.56
N PRO A 414 12.79 21.38 -37.70
CA PRO A 414 13.58 20.28 -38.25
C PRO A 414 14.67 19.82 -37.28
N ALA A 415 15.46 20.76 -36.77
CA ALA A 415 16.54 20.46 -35.82
C ALA A 415 16.00 19.89 -34.49
N LEU A 416 14.86 20.39 -34.01
CA LEU A 416 14.23 19.89 -32.78
C LEU A 416 13.66 18.48 -32.96
N THR A 417 13.17 18.14 -34.15
CA THR A 417 12.69 16.78 -34.47
C THR A 417 13.84 15.79 -34.44
N ASP A 418 15.00 16.13 -35.02
CA ASP A 418 16.20 15.28 -35.00
C ASP A 418 16.72 15.06 -33.57
N ARG A 419 16.75 16.12 -32.76
CA ARG A 419 17.17 16.03 -31.34
C ARG A 419 16.21 15.24 -30.47
N LEU A 420 14.90 15.31 -30.75
CA LEU A 420 13.90 14.45 -30.11
C LEU A 420 14.11 12.98 -30.49
N ALA A 421 14.35 12.68 -31.78
CA ALA A 421 14.63 11.33 -32.25
C ALA A 421 15.94 10.77 -31.64
N ALA A 422 16.95 11.61 -31.45
CA ALA A 422 18.20 11.28 -30.76
C ALA A 422 18.06 11.18 -29.22
N ARG A 423 16.85 11.41 -28.66
CA ARG A 423 16.55 11.40 -27.22
C ARG A 423 17.31 12.45 -26.39
N GLU A 424 17.80 13.51 -27.03
CA GLU A 424 18.40 14.66 -26.32
C GLU A 424 17.33 15.57 -25.68
N LEU A 425 16.14 15.55 -26.28
CA LEU A 425 14.97 16.29 -25.86
C LEU A 425 13.83 15.34 -25.50
N SER A 426 12.90 15.82 -24.69
CA SER A 426 11.64 15.14 -24.38
C SER A 426 10.48 16.10 -24.56
N LEU A 427 9.42 15.65 -25.24
CA LEU A 427 8.14 16.34 -25.25
C LEU A 427 7.55 16.34 -23.84
N THR A 428 7.03 17.49 -23.42
CA THR A 428 6.37 17.63 -22.13
C THR A 428 4.87 17.81 -22.27
N ALA A 429 4.16 17.63 -21.17
CA ALA A 429 2.74 17.94 -21.06
C ALA A 429 2.50 18.71 -19.75
N PRO A 430 1.48 19.59 -19.71
CA PRO A 430 1.28 20.47 -18.58
C PRO A 430 0.88 19.69 -17.32
N LEU A 431 1.36 20.17 -16.18
CA LEU A 431 0.83 19.87 -14.85
C LEU A 431 0.08 21.12 -14.37
N PRO A 432 -1.25 21.22 -14.60
CA PRO A 432 -1.98 22.46 -14.38
C PRO A 432 -1.90 22.97 -12.93
N GLY A 433 -1.85 24.29 -12.79
CA GLY A 433 -1.77 25.01 -11.51
C GLY A 433 -1.95 26.51 -11.71
N GLY A 434 -1.93 27.28 -10.62
CA GLY A 434 -1.96 28.74 -10.71
C GLY A 434 -0.62 29.32 -11.16
N GLY A 435 -0.67 30.42 -11.93
CA GLY A 435 0.49 31.11 -12.50
C GLY A 435 0.27 31.47 -13.97
N GLY A 436 1.11 32.35 -14.53
CA GLY A 436 1.17 32.54 -15.98
C GLY A 436 1.72 31.29 -16.68
N VAL A 437 1.56 31.21 -18.00
CA VAL A 437 2.32 30.25 -18.81
C VAL A 437 3.79 30.65 -18.62
N GLY A 438 4.53 29.83 -17.87
CA GLY A 438 5.91 30.14 -17.46
C GLY A 438 6.80 30.49 -18.63
#